data_AF-A0A9E7B6Z8-F1
#
_entry.id   AF-A0A9E7B6Z8-F1
#
_cell.length_a   1.000
_cell.length_b   1.000
_cell.length_c   1.000
_cell.angle_alpha   90.00
_cell.angle_beta   90.00
_cell.angle_gamma   90.00
#
_symmetry.space_group_name_H-M   'P 1'
#
loop_
_entity.id
_entity.type
_entity.pdbx_description
1 polymer ?
#
loop_
_entity_poly.entity_id
_entity_poly.type
_entity_poly.pdbx_seq_one_letter_code
_entity_poly.pdbx_strand_id
1 'polypeptide(L)'
;YLLRAEAYLGLNNKGAAAGDINAVRTRSNAKPVDASQVNLDYLLDERARELWGEEFRHITLRRTDKFLERVRKYCNNPIYPACNVQDYNVLWPIPQKQLDLNIDAPMEQNPGYPNK
;
A
#
# COMPACT_ATOMS: atom_id res chain seq x y z
N TYR A 1 -3.53 1.21 16.65
CA TYR A 1 -4.23 -0.06 16.32
C TYR A 1 -3.71 -0.70 15.04
N LEU A 2 -3.93 -0.13 13.84
CA LEU A 2 -3.71 -0.86 12.58
C LEU A 2 -2.25 -1.25 12.26
N LEU A 3 -1.24 -0.46 12.68
CA LEU A 3 0.17 -0.87 12.55
C LEU A 3 0.51 -2.06 13.45
N ARG A 4 -0.04 -2.10 14.67
CA ARG A 4 0.16 -3.21 15.61
C ARG A 4 -0.58 -4.47 15.16
N ALA A 5 -1.79 -4.32 14.60
CA ALA A 5 -2.50 -5.43 13.94
C ALA A 5 -1.67 -6.04 12.80
N GLU A 6 -0.97 -5.21 12.03
CA GLU A 6 -0.07 -5.67 10.98
C GLU A 6 1.11 -6.47 11.52
N ALA A 7 1.76 -5.96 12.57
CA ALA A 7 2.85 -6.66 13.23
C ALA A 7 2.39 -8.01 13.79
N TYR A 8 1.20 -8.08 14.39
CA TYR A 8 0.61 -9.35 14.84
C TYR A 8 0.34 -10.32 13.70
N LEU A 9 -0.10 -9.85 12.52
CA LEU A 9 -0.20 -10.70 11.34
C LEU A 9 1.16 -11.26 10.91
N GLY A 10 2.22 -10.45 10.96
CA GLY A 10 3.59 -10.90 10.70
C GLY A 10 4.09 -11.96 11.69
N LEU A 11 3.59 -11.92 12.94
CA LEU A 11 3.84 -12.92 13.97
C LEU A 11 2.85 -14.11 13.94
N ASN A 12 2.00 -14.20 12.92
CA ASN A 12 0.91 -15.19 12.81
C ASN A 12 -0.07 -15.20 14.00
N ASN A 13 -0.19 -14.09 14.73
CA ASN A 13 -1.10 -13.93 15.85
C ASN A 13 -2.40 -13.23 15.39
N LYS A 14 -3.25 -13.98 14.68
CA LYS A 14 -4.51 -13.46 14.13
C LYS A 14 -5.50 -13.01 15.20
N GLY A 15 -5.48 -13.63 16.40
CA GLY A 15 -6.35 -13.24 17.51
C GLY A 15 -6.05 -11.82 18.00
N ALA A 16 -4.77 -11.51 18.23
CA ALA A 16 -4.37 -10.16 18.63
C ALA A 16 -4.58 -9.13 17.51
N ALA A 17 -4.33 -9.52 16.25
CA ALA A 17 -4.62 -8.66 15.10
C ALA A 17 -6.12 -8.32 15.00
N ALA A 18 -6.99 -9.32 15.20
CA ALA A 18 -8.45 -9.12 15.23
C ALA A 18 -8.87 -8.19 16.38
N GLY A 19 -8.26 -8.33 17.56
CA GLY A 19 -8.50 -7.42 18.68
C GLY A 19 -8.21 -5.96 18.33
N ASP A 20 -7.05 -5.69 17.72
CA ASP A 20 -6.69 -4.33 17.30
C ASP A 20 -7.59 -3.78 16.20
N ILE A 21 -7.97 -4.62 15.22
CA ILE A 21 -8.91 -4.23 14.17
C ILE A 21 -10.29 -3.95 14.77
N ASN A 22 -10.75 -4.79 15.69
CA ASN A 22 -12.06 -4.64 16.33
C ASN A 22 -12.14 -3.39 17.21
N ALA A 23 -11.05 -2.95 17.84
CA ALA A 23 -11.03 -1.66 18.54
C ALA A 23 -11.39 -0.48 17.61
N VAL A 24 -10.86 -0.48 16.38
CA VAL A 24 -11.18 0.52 15.34
C VAL A 24 -12.63 0.36 14.87
N ARG A 25 -13.03 -0.88 14.56
CA ARG A 25 -14.37 -1.19 14.05
C ARG A 25 -15.47 -0.84 15.04
N THR A 26 -15.32 -1.23 16.30
CA THR A 26 -16.27 -0.91 17.38
C THR A 26 -16.38 0.60 17.59
N ARG A 27 -15.26 1.34 17.60
CA ARG A 27 -15.28 2.81 17.69
C ARG A 27 -16.05 3.44 16.52
N SER A 28 -15.97 2.85 15.33
CA SER A 28 -16.71 3.29 14.13
C SER A 28 -18.09 2.63 13.96
N ASN A 29 -18.63 1.93 14.97
CA ASN A 29 -19.90 1.20 14.91
C ASN A 29 -20.00 0.14 13.79
N ALA A 30 -18.87 -0.40 13.34
CA ALA A 30 -18.81 -1.50 12.38
C ALA A 30 -18.88 -2.86 13.09
N LYS A 31 -19.42 -3.87 12.40
CA LYS A 31 -19.51 -5.25 12.92
C LYS A 31 -18.11 -5.81 13.22
N PRO A 32 -17.84 -6.37 14.40
CA PRO A 32 -16.55 -7.01 14.67
C PRO A 32 -16.20 -8.10 13.65
N VAL A 33 -14.91 -8.27 13.36
CA VAL A 33 -14.38 -9.33 12.51
C VAL A 33 -13.94 -10.52 13.36
N ASP A 34 -14.15 -11.73 12.84
CA ASP A 34 -13.61 -12.95 13.42
C ASP A 34 -12.12 -13.12 13.06
N ALA A 35 -11.32 -13.63 13.99
CA ALA A 35 -9.88 -13.81 13.79
C ALA A 35 -9.54 -14.73 12.59
N SER A 36 -10.40 -15.68 12.23
CA SER A 36 -10.22 -16.53 11.05
C SER A 36 -10.25 -15.76 9.73
N GLN A 37 -10.97 -14.64 9.68
CA GLN A 37 -11.10 -13.79 8.50
C GLN A 37 -9.98 -12.75 8.37
N VAL A 38 -9.20 -12.55 9.43
CA VAL A 38 -8.13 -11.55 9.44
C VAL A 38 -6.93 -12.05 8.65
N ASN A 39 -6.62 -11.33 7.58
CA ASN A 39 -5.44 -11.49 6.75
C ASN A 39 -4.94 -10.10 6.29
N LEU A 40 -3.84 -10.07 5.54
CA LEU A 40 -3.25 -8.82 5.06
C LEU A 40 -4.23 -8.01 4.21
N ASP A 41 -5.00 -8.66 3.32
CA ASP A 41 -5.95 -7.97 2.46
C ASP A 41 -7.11 -7.34 3.26
N TYR A 42 -7.62 -8.04 4.27
CA TYR A 42 -8.62 -7.50 5.20
C TYR A 42 -8.08 -6.29 5.95
N LEU A 43 -6.86 -6.38 6.46
CA LEU A 43 -6.22 -5.25 7.15
C LEU A 43 -6.03 -4.06 6.21
N LEU A 44 -5.57 -4.30 4.98
CA LEU A 44 -5.39 -3.25 3.98
C LEU A 44 -6.72 -2.60 3.59
N ASP A 45 -7.81 -3.36 3.56
CA ASP A 45 -9.18 -2.86 3.36
C ASP A 45 -9.60 -1.96 4.54
N GLU A 46 -9.32 -2.39 5.78
CA GLU A 46 -9.65 -1.61 6.97
C GLU A 46 -8.85 -0.31 7.04
N ARG A 47 -7.55 -0.36 6.72
CA ARG A 47 -6.70 0.84 6.60
C ARG A 47 -7.23 1.82 5.56
N ALA A 48 -7.75 1.32 4.44
CA ALA A 48 -8.30 2.19 3.40
C ALA A 48 -9.59 2.90 3.85
N ARG A 49 -10.43 2.26 4.67
CA ARG A 49 -11.65 2.86 5.25
C ARG A 49 -11.32 3.85 6.36
N GLU A 50 -10.38 3.49 7.22
CA GLU A 50 -10.02 4.28 8.41
C GLU A 50 -9.15 5.50 8.09
N LEU A 51 -8.18 5.36 7.19
CA LEU A 51 -7.12 6.34 6.95
C LEU A 51 -7.22 6.97 5.55
N TRP A 52 -8.44 7.09 5.02
CA TRP A 52 -8.66 7.70 3.72
C TRP A 52 -8.18 9.16 3.72
N GLY A 53 -7.19 9.46 2.88
CA GLY A 53 -6.57 10.79 2.79
C GLY A 53 -5.49 11.07 3.84
N GLU A 54 -5.33 10.21 4.85
CA GLU A 54 -4.35 10.38 5.93
C GLU A 54 -3.14 9.44 5.80
N GLU A 55 -3.35 8.26 5.21
CA GLU A 55 -2.28 7.31 4.93
C GLU A 55 -1.64 7.59 3.56
N PHE A 56 -0.30 7.60 3.51
CA PHE A 56 0.44 7.45 2.26
C PHE A 56 0.24 6.04 1.68
N ARG A 57 -0.91 5.83 1.04
CA ARG A 57 -1.37 4.52 0.59
C ARG A 57 -0.38 3.84 -0.34
N HIS A 58 0.27 4.62 -1.20
CA HIS A 58 1.32 4.15 -2.09
C HIS A 58 2.47 3.46 -1.33
N ILE A 59 2.95 4.07 -0.23
CA ILE A 59 4.04 3.52 0.58
C ILE A 59 3.58 2.25 1.28
N THR A 60 2.39 2.24 1.87
CA THR A 60 1.85 1.05 2.56
C THR A 60 1.66 -0.13 1.61
N LEU A 61 1.13 0.09 0.41
CA LEU A 61 0.95 -0.97 -0.57
C LEU A 61 2.28 -1.50 -1.13
N ARG A 62 3.28 -0.64 -1.28
CA ARG A 62 4.62 -1.05 -1.72
C ARG A 62 5.33 -1.92 -0.70
N ARG A 63 5.38 -1.49 0.57
CA ARG A 63 6.07 -2.24 1.63
C ARG A 63 5.40 -3.56 2.01
N THR A 64 4.18 -3.80 1.52
CA THR A 64 3.42 -5.03 1.72
C THR A 64 3.33 -5.87 0.44
N ASP A 65 4.04 -5.46 -0.63
CA ASP A 65 4.04 -6.10 -1.96
C ASP A 65 2.65 -6.23 -2.61
N LYS A 66 1.71 -5.36 -2.22
CA LYS A 66 0.32 -5.36 -2.68
C LYS A 66 0.00 -4.25 -3.68
N PHE A 67 0.97 -3.44 -4.08
CA PHE A 67 0.75 -2.28 -4.94
C PHE A 67 0.14 -2.63 -6.30
N LEU A 68 0.83 -3.43 -7.13
CA LEU A 68 0.36 -3.75 -8.47
C LEU A 68 -0.96 -4.52 -8.45
N GLU A 69 -1.07 -5.53 -7.57
CA GLU A 69 -2.28 -6.34 -7.40
C GLU A 69 -3.49 -5.44 -7.13
N ARG A 70 -3.39 -4.54 -6.15
CA ARG A 70 -4.53 -3.76 -5.69
C ARG A 70 -4.85 -2.58 -6.60
N VAL A 71 -3.84 -1.92 -7.19
CA VAL A 71 -4.10 -0.86 -8.19
C VAL A 71 -4.82 -1.45 -9.40
N ARG A 72 -4.34 -2.60 -9.92
CA ARG A 72 -4.99 -3.26 -11.07
C ARG A 72 -6.41 -3.74 -10.77
N LYS A 73 -6.64 -4.22 -9.55
CA LYS A 73 -7.96 -4.73 -9.12
C LYS A 73 -8.99 -3.63 -8.88
N TYR A 74 -8.60 -2.53 -8.24
CA TYR A 74 -9.55 -1.53 -7.74
C TYR A 74 -9.55 -0.21 -8.52
N CYS A 75 -8.52 0.08 -9.34
CA CYS A 75 -8.58 1.24 -10.24
C CYS A 75 -9.43 0.91 -11.47
N ASN A 76 -10.73 1.20 -11.34
CA ASN A 76 -11.76 0.91 -12.33
C ASN A 76 -12.18 2.13 -13.16
N ASN A 77 -11.34 3.17 -13.23
CA ASN A 77 -11.63 4.34 -14.07
C ASN A 77 -11.68 3.91 -15.55
N PRO A 78 -12.81 4.07 -16.26
CA PRO A 78 -12.93 3.65 -17.65
C PRO A 78 -11.97 4.36 -18.60
N ILE A 79 -11.56 5.60 -18.27
CA ILE A 79 -10.61 6.40 -19.07
C ILE A 79 -9.17 5.91 -18.85
N TYR A 80 -8.88 5.39 -17.65
CA TYR A 80 -7.56 4.91 -17.24
C TYR A 80 -7.69 3.53 -16.60
N PRO A 81 -7.91 2.46 -17.41
CA PRO A 81 -8.09 1.12 -16.87
C PRO A 81 -6.86 0.71 -16.06
N ALA A 82 -7.06 0.19 -14.84
CA ALA A 82 -5.98 -0.14 -13.91
C ALA A 82 -5.00 1.04 -13.67
N CYS A 83 -5.46 2.28 -13.86
CA CYS A 83 -4.66 3.49 -13.81
C CYS A 83 -3.47 3.48 -14.82
N ASN A 84 -3.52 2.63 -15.85
CA ASN A 84 -2.40 2.35 -16.77
C ASN A 84 -1.08 1.99 -16.06
N VAL A 85 -1.16 1.37 -14.87
CA VAL A 85 0.02 1.05 -14.06
C VAL A 85 0.89 -0.03 -14.72
N GLN A 86 2.17 0.28 -14.89
CA GLN A 86 3.21 -0.63 -15.37
C GLN A 86 3.92 -1.30 -14.19
N ASP A 87 4.54 -2.46 -14.44
CA ASP A 87 5.24 -3.22 -13.38
C ASP A 87 6.35 -2.39 -12.70
N TYR A 88 7.03 -1.54 -13.46
CA TYR A 88 8.10 -0.68 -12.94
C TYR A 88 7.60 0.53 -12.13
N ASN A 89 6.30 0.83 -12.14
CA ASN A 89 5.72 1.95 -11.37
C ASN A 89 5.62 1.68 -9.87
N VAL A 90 6.10 0.52 -9.40
CA VAL A 90 6.33 0.29 -7.97
C VAL A 90 7.32 1.33 -7.43
N LEU A 91 8.38 1.68 -8.19
CA LEU A 91 9.29 2.77 -7.83
C LEU A 91 8.88 4.03 -8.60
N TRP A 92 9.00 5.20 -7.97
CA TRP A 92 8.84 6.47 -8.68
C TRP A 92 10.09 6.79 -9.48
N PRO A 93 9.98 7.55 -10.59
CA PRO A 93 11.16 8.00 -11.30
C PRO A 93 11.97 8.95 -10.41
N ILE A 94 13.29 8.84 -10.49
CA ILE A 94 14.21 9.86 -10.00
C ILE A 94 13.97 11.12 -10.82
N PRO A 95 13.74 12.29 -10.19
CA PRO A 95 13.54 13.54 -10.92
C PRO A 95 14.71 13.85 -11.86
N GLN A 96 14.41 14.24 -13.10
CA GLN A 96 15.46 14.51 -14.10
C GLN A 96 16.48 15.55 -13.62
N LYS A 97 16.02 16.62 -12.97
CA LYS A 97 16.91 17.64 -12.38
C LYS A 97 17.93 17.05 -11.41
N GLN A 98 17.62 15.96 -10.72
CA GLN A 98 18.55 15.29 -9.82
C GLN A 98 19.61 14.49 -10.59
N LEU A 99 19.23 13.89 -11.72
CA LEU A 99 20.16 13.21 -12.62
C LEU A 99 21.11 14.22 -13.26
N ASP A 100 20.56 15.34 -13.77
CA ASP A 100 21.32 16.40 -14.44
C ASP A 100 22.34 17.09 -13.52
N LEU A 101 22.05 17.16 -12.22
CA LEU A 101 22.94 17.74 -11.21
C LEU A 101 24.09 16.83 -10.80
N ASN A 102 24.03 15.53 -11.12
CA ASN A 102 25.08 14.59 -10.74
C ASN A 102 26.20 14.58 -11.78
N ILE A 103 27.14 15.52 -11.63
CA ILE A 103 28.26 15.72 -12.57
C ILE A 103 29.44 14.77 -12.34
N ASP A 104 29.59 14.24 -11.13
CA ASP A 104 30.77 13.48 -10.72
C ASP A 104 30.63 11.97 -11.00
N ALA A 105 29.40 11.47 -11.20
CA ALA A 105 29.13 10.09 -11.53
C ALA A 105 27.81 9.95 -12.31
N PRO A 106 27.72 9.05 -13.30
CA PRO A 106 26.44 8.76 -13.95
C PRO A 106 25.46 8.14 -12.95
N MET A 107 24.31 8.79 -12.75
CA MET A 107 23.19 8.25 -11.98
C MET A 107 22.21 7.57 -12.93
N GLU A 108 22.00 6.27 -12.77
CA GLU A 108 20.99 5.55 -13.55
C GLU A 108 19.58 5.82 -13.01
N GLN A 109 18.63 5.93 -13.93
CA GLN A 109 17.21 6.00 -13.59
C GLN A 109 16.72 4.64 -13.05
N ASN A 110 15.63 4.67 -12.27
CA ASN A 110 14.92 3.45 -11.90
C ASN A 110 14.49 2.65 -13.15
N PRO A 111 14.59 1.30 -13.12
CA PRO A 111 14.29 0.46 -14.27
C PRO A 111 12.93 0.79 -14.91
N GLY A 112 12.85 0.75 -16.24
CA GLY A 112 11.62 0.97 -17.00
C GLY A 112 11.25 2.44 -17.27
N TYR A 113 11.90 3.40 -16.61
CA TYR A 113 11.76 4.82 -16.94
C TYR A 113 12.84 5.26 -17.95
N PRO A 114 12.51 6.19 -18.88
CA PRO A 114 13.49 6.68 -19.84
C PRO A 114 14.55 7.56 -19.15
N ASN A 115 15.83 7.33 -19.48
CA ASN A 115 16.89 8.32 -19.29
C ASN A 115 16.68 9.38 -20.38
N LYS A 116 16.20 10.57 -20.02
CA LYS A 116 16.12 11.70 -20.96
C LYS A 116 17.23 12.69 -20.68
#